data_AF-A0A2K3IY42-F1
#
_entry.id   AF-A0A2K3IY42-F1
#
_cell.length_a   1.000
_cell.length_b   1.000
_cell.length_c   1.000
_cell.angle_alpha   90.00
_cell.angle_beta   90.00
_cell.angle_gamma   90.00
#
_symmetry.space_group_name_H-M   'P 1'
#
loop_
_entity.id
_entity.type
_entity.pdbx_description
1 polymer ?
#
loop_
_entity_poly.entity_id
_entity_poly.type
_entity_poly.pdbx_seq_one_letter_code
_entity_poly.pdbx_strand_id
1 'polypeptide(L)'
;MLELAVVDYAVIVTYFVMLFALGFFIKRKVHDLNDYFLAGRRLTLPIFVATLVSTWYGGLLGVGELSFNYGLVNWLTQGFFWYLVYLFFAFFLANRIRRSNLYTIPDQLERFYDKKSRFLGAIFNFIMVTPAPYVFSM
;
A
#
# COMPACT_ATOMS: atom_id res chain seq x y z
N MET A 1 7.88 -0.55 32.04
CA MET A 1 8.27 -1.52 31.01
C MET A 1 7.03 -2.32 30.67
N LEU A 2 6.78 -2.64 29.40
CA LEU A 2 5.64 -3.48 29.02
C LEU A 2 5.93 -4.91 29.50
N GLU A 3 5.20 -5.40 30.51
CA GLU A 3 5.23 -6.81 30.90
C GLU A 3 4.21 -7.55 30.03
N LEU A 4 4.71 -8.25 29.01
CA LEU A 4 3.88 -9.05 28.12
C LEU A 4 3.55 -10.39 28.79
N ALA A 5 2.27 -10.74 28.81
CA ALA A 5 1.82 -12.03 29.28
C ALA A 5 2.23 -13.14 28.30
N VAL A 6 2.29 -14.39 28.78
CA VAL A 6 2.53 -15.56 27.92
C VAL A 6 1.53 -15.65 26.76
N VAL A 7 0.28 -15.21 27.00
CA VAL A 7 -0.77 -15.15 25.99
C VAL A 7 -0.42 -14.18 24.86
N ASP A 8 0.19 -13.03 25.16
CA ASP A 8 0.56 -12.03 24.15
C ASP A 8 1.63 -12.60 23.20
N TYR A 9 2.64 -13.26 23.76
CA TYR A 9 3.65 -13.97 22.97
C TYR A 9 3.04 -15.06 22.09
N ALA A 10 2.09 -15.84 22.62
CA ALA A 10 1.43 -16.88 21.86
C ALA A 10 0.66 -16.30 20.65
N VAL A 11 -0.03 -15.18 20.82
CA VAL A 11 -0.74 -14.49 19.72
C VAL A 11 0.24 -13.99 18.67
N ILE A 12 1.34 -13.34 19.07
CA ILE A 12 2.35 -12.81 18.16
C ILE A 12 2.99 -13.94 17.34
N VAL A 13 3.42 -15.02 18.00
CA VAL A 13 4.05 -16.16 17.33
C VAL A 13 3.07 -16.82 16.35
N THR A 14 1.83 -17.04 16.77
CA THR A 14 0.80 -17.65 15.91
C THR A 14 0.53 -16.80 14.68
N TYR A 15 0.47 -15.47 14.82
CA TYR A 15 0.34 -14.54 13.72
C TYR A 15 1.48 -14.69 12.69
N PHE A 16 2.74 -14.69 13.13
CA PHE A 16 3.88 -14.89 12.22
C PHE A 16 3.86 -16.26 11.56
N VAL A 17 3.55 -17.33 12.29
CA VAL A 17 3.43 -18.68 11.73
C VAL A 17 2.37 -18.72 10.63
N MET A 18 1.19 -18.13 10.87
CA MET A 18 0.12 -18.04 9.86
C MET A 18 0.56 -17.25 8.63
N LEU A 19 1.23 -16.11 8.82
CA LEU A 19 1.78 -15.32 7.72
C LEU A 19 2.75 -16.12 6.84
N PHE A 20 3.72 -16.80 7.44
CA PHE A 20 4.68 -17.61 6.70
C PHE A 20 4.00 -18.79 6.00
N ALA A 21 3.12 -19.50 6.71
CA ALA A 21 2.38 -20.63 6.13
C ALA A 21 1.56 -20.19 4.91
N LEU A 22 0.86 -19.05 5.00
CA LEU A 22 0.10 -18.49 3.89
C LEU A 22 1.02 -18.08 2.72
N GLY A 23 2.16 -17.44 3.02
CA GLY A 23 3.16 -17.06 2.01
C GLY A 23 3.71 -18.26 1.24
N PHE A 24 4.10 -19.33 1.94
CA PHE A 24 4.58 -20.57 1.31
C PHE A 24 3.49 -21.29 0.51
N PHE A 25 2.24 -21.25 0.99
CA PHE A 25 1.10 -21.83 0.28
C PHE A 25 0.81 -21.08 -1.03
N ILE A 26 0.79 -19.74 -0.98
CA ILE A 26 0.52 -18.89 -2.15
C ILE A 26 1.67 -18.94 -3.16
N LYS A 27 2.93 -19.07 -2.71
CA LYS A 27 4.11 -19.19 -3.59
C LYS A 27 3.91 -20.24 -4.69
N ARG A 28 3.24 -21.36 -4.38
CA ARG A 28 2.98 -22.45 -5.35
C ARG A 28 2.01 -22.07 -6.47
N LYS A 29 1.23 -21.00 -6.28
CA LYS A 29 0.21 -20.52 -7.23
C LYS A 29 0.72 -19.40 -8.15
N VAL A 30 1.92 -18.89 -7.91
CA VAL A 30 2.51 -17.80 -8.70
C VAL A 30 3.40 -18.41 -9.78
N HIS A 31 3.01 -18.25 -11.05
CA HIS A 31 3.75 -18.82 -12.18
C HIS A 31 4.46 -17.77 -13.04
N ASP A 32 3.94 -16.54 -13.08
CA ASP A 32 4.49 -15.44 -13.86
C ASP A 32 4.46 -14.08 -13.13
N LEU A 33 4.96 -13.04 -13.80
CA LEU A 33 4.97 -11.67 -13.27
C LEU A 33 3.56 -11.07 -13.15
N ASN A 34 2.59 -11.49 -13.97
CA ASN A 34 1.20 -11.02 -13.86
C ASN A 34 0.53 -11.58 -12.60
N ASP A 35 0.78 -12.83 -12.27
CA ASP A 35 0.31 -13.47 -11.05
C ASP A 35 0.97 -12.82 -9.83
N TYR A 36 2.26 -12.48 -9.92
CA TYR A 36 2.98 -11.85 -8.82
C TYR A 36 2.55 -10.41 -8.57
N PHE A 37 2.53 -9.55 -9.60
CA PHE A 37 2.25 -8.12 -9.44
C PHE A 37 0.76 -7.77 -9.48
N LEU A 38 -0.05 -8.52 -10.22
CA LEU A 38 -1.45 -8.18 -10.48
C LEU A 38 -2.43 -9.24 -9.95
N ALA A 39 -1.95 -10.30 -9.30
CA ALA A 39 -2.76 -11.45 -8.90
C ALA A 39 -3.60 -12.00 -10.08
N GLY A 40 -3.02 -11.98 -11.28
CA GLY A 40 -3.67 -12.39 -12.53
C GLY A 40 -4.89 -11.54 -12.93
N ARG A 41 -5.08 -10.37 -12.30
CA ARG A 41 -6.25 -9.48 -12.45
C ARG A 41 -7.59 -10.14 -12.10
N ARG A 42 -7.55 -11.16 -11.23
CA ARG A 42 -8.74 -11.96 -10.82
C ARG A 42 -9.31 -11.53 -9.47
N LEU A 43 -8.77 -10.48 -8.86
CA LEU A 43 -9.22 -10.00 -7.56
C LEU A 43 -10.67 -9.51 -7.63
N THR A 44 -11.53 -10.14 -6.82
CA THR A 44 -12.90 -9.64 -6.61
C THR A 44 -12.88 -8.32 -5.86
N LEU A 45 -13.90 -7.49 -6.07
CA LEU A 45 -13.99 -6.16 -5.47
C LEU A 45 -13.81 -6.12 -3.94
N PRO A 46 -14.39 -7.03 -3.13
CA PRO A 46 -14.20 -7.00 -1.68
C PRO A 46 -12.74 -7.23 -1.26
N ILE A 47 -12.07 -8.20 -1.90
CA ILE A 47 -10.66 -8.51 -1.62
C ILE A 47 -9.76 -7.35 -2.06
N PHE A 48 -10.04 -6.76 -3.22
CA PHE A 48 -9.32 -5.57 -3.69
C PHE A 48 -9.42 -4.42 -2.69
N VAL A 49 -10.63 -4.11 -2.21
CA VAL A 49 -10.85 -3.08 -1.19
C VAL A 49 -10.09 -3.43 0.11
N ALA A 50 -10.17 -4.67 0.59
CA ALA A 50 -9.47 -5.09 1.80
C ALA A 50 -7.94 -4.89 1.69
N THR A 51 -7.33 -5.26 0.56
CA THR A 51 -5.88 -5.07 0.34
C THR A 51 -5.50 -3.60 0.23
N LEU A 52 -6.33 -2.78 -0.43
CA LEU A 52 -6.08 -1.36 -0.60
C LEU A 52 -6.17 -0.61 0.74
N VAL A 53 -7.23 -0.88 1.52
CA VAL A 53 -7.43 -0.30 2.86
C VAL A 53 -6.29 -0.73 3.79
N SER A 54 -5.93 -2.02 3.82
CA SER A 54 -4.82 -2.50 4.64
C SER A 54 -3.49 -1.82 4.33
N THR A 55 -3.25 -1.42 3.07
CA THR A 55 -2.02 -0.72 2.67
C THR A 55 -1.98 0.71 3.20
N TRP A 56 -3.10 1.43 3.14
CA TRP A 56 -3.19 2.80 3.62
C TRP A 56 -3.13 2.93 5.15
N TYR A 57 -3.78 2.01 5.87
CA TYR A 57 -3.87 2.08 7.32
C TYR A 57 -2.67 1.45 8.07
N GLY A 58 -1.59 1.10 7.37
CA GLY A 58 -0.36 0.59 8.00
C GLY A 58 0.34 1.59 8.94
N GLY A 59 0.13 2.90 8.75
CA GLY A 59 0.70 3.99 9.55
C GLY A 59 -0.22 4.52 10.66
N LEU A 60 -1.05 3.67 11.26
CA LEU A 60 -2.14 4.08 12.15
C LEU A 60 -1.68 4.93 13.36
N LEU A 61 -0.47 4.70 13.87
CA LEU A 61 0.05 5.39 15.05
C LEU A 61 0.20 6.90 14.81
N GLY A 62 0.75 7.33 13.67
CA GLY A 62 0.92 8.77 13.38
C GLY A 62 -0.41 9.49 13.19
N VAL A 63 -1.39 8.83 12.55
CA VAL A 63 -2.75 9.37 12.42
C VAL A 63 -3.45 9.43 13.79
N GLY A 64 -3.19 8.45 14.66
CA GLY A 64 -3.68 8.41 16.03
C GLY A 64 -3.13 9.56 16.88
N GLU A 65 -1.83 9.83 16.80
CA GLU A 65 -1.19 10.96 17.46
C GLU A 65 -1.75 12.31 16.98
N LEU A 66 -1.88 12.50 15.66
CA LEU A 66 -2.51 13.71 15.10
C LEU A 66 -3.95 13.88 15.57
N SER A 67 -4.71 12.78 15.66
CA SER A 67 -6.08 12.81 16.19
C SER A 67 -6.12 13.18 17.66
N PHE A 68 -5.18 12.69 18.45
CA PHE A 68 -5.08 13.01 19.88
C PHE A 68 -4.75 14.50 20.09
N ASN A 69 -3.80 15.03 19.34
CA ASN A 69 -3.34 16.41 19.49
C ASN A 69 -4.30 17.44 18.87
N TYR A 70 -4.91 17.13 17.72
CA TYR A 70 -5.69 18.10 16.91
C TYR A 70 -7.18 17.77 16.81
N GLY A 71 -7.64 16.66 17.39
CA GLY A 71 -9.05 16.29 17.45
C GLY A 71 -9.71 16.22 16.07
N LEU A 72 -10.88 16.86 15.94
CA LEU A 72 -11.68 16.88 14.71
C LEU A 72 -10.97 17.52 13.51
N VAL A 73 -9.95 18.35 13.74
CA VAL A 73 -9.17 18.95 12.63
C VAL A 73 -8.45 17.87 11.84
N ASN A 74 -8.00 16.79 12.49
CA ASN A 74 -7.38 15.66 11.81
C ASN A 74 -8.35 14.96 10.85
N TRP A 75 -9.65 14.91 11.17
CA TRP A 75 -10.65 14.33 10.27
C TRP A 75 -10.82 15.16 8.99
N LEU A 76 -10.74 16.49 9.09
CA LEU A 76 -10.78 17.36 7.92
C LEU A 76 -9.54 17.14 7.03
N THR A 77 -8.34 17.16 7.62
CA THR A 77 -7.07 17.10 6.87
C THR A 77 -6.74 15.70 6.35
N GLN A 78 -6.91 14.65 7.15
CA GLN A 78 -6.58 13.26 6.80
C GLN A 78 -7.78 12.47 6.25
N GLY A 79 -9.01 12.92 6.50
CA GLY A 79 -10.23 12.27 6.00
C GLY A 79 -10.80 13.00 4.79
N PHE A 80 -11.52 14.10 5.04
CA PHE A 80 -12.38 14.74 4.05
C PHE A 80 -11.64 15.11 2.74
N PHE A 81 -10.50 15.79 2.84
CA PHE A 81 -9.74 16.17 1.64
C PHE A 81 -9.20 14.97 0.87
N TRP A 82 -8.71 13.93 1.54
CA TRP A 82 -8.22 12.72 0.89
C TRP A 82 -9.34 11.95 0.17
N TYR A 83 -10.52 11.83 0.79
CA TYR A 83 -11.67 11.20 0.13
C TYR A 83 -12.09 11.93 -1.15
N LEU A 84 -12.05 13.27 -1.14
CA LEU A 84 -12.35 14.06 -2.34
C LEU A 84 -11.33 13.77 -3.45
N VAL A 85 -10.03 13.74 -3.12
CA VAL A 85 -8.97 13.40 -4.08
C VAL A 85 -9.10 11.98 -4.59
N TYR A 86 -9.42 11.01 -3.74
CA TYR A 86 -9.65 9.62 -4.16
C TYR A 86 -10.85 9.48 -5.08
N LEU A 87 -11.93 10.22 -4.81
CA LEU A 87 -13.12 10.24 -5.64
C LEU A 87 -12.79 10.83 -7.03
N PHE A 88 -12.04 11.93 -7.07
CA PHE A 88 -11.52 12.48 -8.32
C PHE A 88 -10.65 11.45 -9.08
N PHE A 89 -9.71 10.81 -8.39
CA PHE A 89 -8.85 9.79 -9.00
C PHE A 89 -9.65 8.60 -9.54
N ALA A 90 -10.66 8.14 -8.80
CA ALA A 90 -11.52 7.03 -9.19
C ALA A 90 -12.31 7.34 -10.47
N PHE A 91 -12.87 8.54 -10.60
CA PHE A 91 -13.66 8.91 -11.77
C PHE A 91 -12.80 9.24 -13.01
N PHE A 92 -11.70 9.98 -12.84
CA PHE A 92 -10.94 10.52 -13.97
C PHE A 92 -9.72 9.68 -14.36
N LEU A 93 -9.02 9.09 -13.39
CA LEU A 93 -7.72 8.44 -13.61
C LEU A 93 -7.79 6.92 -13.63
N ALA A 94 -8.62 6.30 -12.79
CA ALA A 94 -8.64 4.84 -12.63
C ALA A 94 -8.90 4.10 -13.96
N ASN A 95 -9.86 4.59 -14.77
CA ASN A 95 -10.14 4.01 -16.09
C ASN A 95 -8.97 4.18 -17.07
N ARG A 96 -8.30 5.33 -17.07
CA ARG A 96 -7.15 5.60 -17.95
C ARG A 96 -5.95 4.71 -17.57
N ILE A 97 -5.70 4.55 -16.27
CA ILE A 97 -4.62 3.71 -15.75
C ILE A 97 -4.91 2.24 -16.05
N ARG A 98 -6.13 1.76 -15.83
CA ARG A 98 -6.50 0.36 -16.14
C ARG A 98 -6.29 0.01 -17.61
N ARG A 99 -6.51 0.96 -18.53
CA ARG A 99 -6.29 0.78 -19.97
C ARG A 99 -4.82 0.79 -20.39
N SER A 100 -3.91 1.32 -19.57
CA SER A 100 -2.49 1.39 -19.93
C SER A 100 -1.81 0.01 -19.93
N ASN A 101 -2.36 -0.95 -19.18
CA ASN A 101 -1.84 -2.30 -18.98
C ASN A 101 -0.39 -2.39 -18.48
N LEU A 102 0.12 -1.30 -17.91
CA LEU A 102 1.48 -1.25 -17.35
C LEU A 102 1.49 -1.76 -15.91
N TYR A 103 2.65 -2.26 -15.47
CA TYR A 103 2.83 -2.80 -14.12
C TYR A 103 3.15 -1.70 -13.11
N THR A 104 3.90 -0.69 -13.52
CA THR A 104 4.42 0.35 -12.60
C THR A 104 4.26 1.77 -13.15
N ILE A 105 4.38 2.77 -12.26
CA ILE A 105 4.40 4.19 -12.63
C ILE A 105 5.63 4.53 -13.52
N PRO A 106 6.86 4.06 -13.22
CA PRO A 106 8.00 4.26 -14.11
C PRO A 106 7.79 3.74 -15.54
N ASP A 107 7.10 2.61 -15.73
CA ASP A 107 6.80 2.10 -17.07
C ASP A 107 5.93 3.09 -17.85
N GLN A 108 5.05 3.81 -17.15
CA GLN A 108 4.24 4.85 -17.76
C GLN A 108 5.09 6.05 -18.18
N LEU A 109 6.14 6.39 -17.42
CA LEU A 109 7.11 7.42 -17.83
C LEU A 109 7.89 7.01 -19.07
N GLU A 110 8.29 5.74 -19.19
CA GLU A 110 8.96 5.24 -20.41
C GLU A 110 8.07 5.42 -21.65
N ARG A 111 6.77 5.14 -21.50
CA ARG A 111 5.81 5.22 -22.61
C ARG A 111 5.63 6.64 -23.14
N PHE A 112 5.71 7.66 -22.29
CA PHE A 112 5.50 9.06 -22.69
C PHE A 112 6.80 9.81 -23.00
N TYR A 113 7.91 9.41 -22.38
CA TYR A 113 9.20 10.08 -22.51
C TYR A 113 10.25 9.13 -23.10
N ASP A 114 11.04 8.48 -22.23
CA ASP A 114 12.16 7.64 -22.64
C ASP A 114 12.67 6.75 -21.48
N LYS A 115 13.66 5.90 -21.79
CA LYS A 115 14.27 4.98 -20.82
C LYS A 115 14.99 5.69 -19.68
N LYS A 116 15.58 6.87 -19.90
CA LYS A 116 16.25 7.62 -18.82
C LYS A 116 15.23 8.16 -17.83
N SER A 117 14.10 8.67 -18.31
CA SER A 117 12.99 9.10 -17.47
C SER A 117 12.41 7.95 -16.62
N ARG A 118 12.29 6.75 -17.18
CA ARG A 118 11.93 5.55 -16.40
C ARG A 118 12.91 5.27 -15.28
N PHE A 119 14.20 5.28 -15.58
CA PHE A 119 15.23 4.98 -14.58
C PHE A 119 15.22 5.99 -13.43
N LEU A 120 15.09 7.28 -13.76
CA LEU A 120 14.97 8.33 -12.76
C LEU A 120 13.69 8.17 -11.92
N GLY A 121 12.56 7.89 -12.56
CA GLY A 121 11.29 7.63 -11.86
C GLY A 121 11.35 6.39 -10.96
N ALA A 122 12.07 5.35 -11.37
CA ALA A 122 12.30 4.16 -10.56
C ALA A 122 13.16 4.46 -9.33
N ILE A 123 14.19 5.30 -9.46
CA ILE A 123 15.00 5.76 -8.32
C ILE A 123 14.12 6.51 -7.31
N PHE A 124 13.32 7.48 -7.77
CA PHE A 124 12.42 8.22 -6.87
C PHE A 124 11.40 7.32 -6.19
N ASN A 125 10.79 6.38 -6.92
CA ASN A 125 9.88 5.40 -6.35
C ASN A 125 10.57 4.56 -5.27
N PHE A 126 11.78 4.06 -5.55
CA PHE A 126 12.56 3.29 -4.58
C PHE A 126 12.88 4.09 -3.30
N ILE A 127 13.22 5.38 -3.45
CA ILE A 127 13.47 6.27 -2.31
C ILE A 127 12.19 6.48 -1.48
N MET A 128 11.02 6.65 -2.11
CA MET A 128 9.75 6.78 -1.39
C MET A 128 9.33 5.50 -0.66
N VAL A 129 9.62 4.33 -1.22
CA VAL A 129 9.30 3.03 -0.60
C VAL A 129 10.22 2.72 0.59
N THR A 130 11.41 3.30 0.61
CA THR A 130 12.29 3.22 1.78
C THR A 130 11.53 3.82 2.97
N PRO A 131 11.53 3.22 4.18
CA PRO A 131 10.80 3.75 5.34
C PRO A 131 11.30 5.13 5.82
N ALA A 132 12.37 5.67 5.22
CA ALA A 132 12.97 6.94 5.59
C ALA A 132 11.98 8.12 5.63
N PRO A 133 11.06 8.33 4.66
CA PRO A 133 10.08 9.42 4.74
C PRO A 133 9.16 9.29 5.95
N TYR A 134 8.82 8.07 6.37
CA TYR A 134 7.97 7.82 7.54
C TYR A 134 8.74 8.06 8.86
N VAL A 135 10.05 7.80 8.87
CA VAL A 135 10.92 8.08 10.02
C VAL A 135 11.16 9.58 10.20
N PHE A 136 11.20 10.35 9.10
CA PHE A 136 11.36 11.81 9.15
C PHE A 136 10.05 12.58 9.35
N SER A 137 8.89 11.94 9.21
CA SER A 137 7.57 12.55 9.41
C SER A 137 7.00 12.34 10.83
N MET A 138 7.74 11.69 11.73
CA MET A 138 7.45 11.60 13.16
C MET A 138 8.16 12.72 13.91
#